data_AF-A0A0F9F3X5-F1
#
_entry.id   AF-A0A0F9F3X5-F1
#
_cell.length_a   1.000
_cell.length_b   1.000
_cell.length_c   1.000
_cell.angle_alpha   90.00
_cell.angle_beta   90.00
_cell.angle_gamma   90.00
#
_symmetry.space_group_name_H-M   'P 1'
#
loop_
_entity.id
_entity.type
_entity.pdbx_description
1 polymer ?
#
loop_
_entity_poly.entity_id
_entity_poly.type
_entity_poly.pdbx_seq_one_letter_code
_entity_poly.pdbx_strand_id
1 'polypeptide(L)'
;MAEGFLGSIPGLDSLNVGGFFGSLGGIWKILLGVLIFLTIASIMFFILWKIKNRKLYNKKIHWFEEVNGAIVPVDTDLATEMTIPNTNITTFYIKKKDLYLPRPTKRMGKDSYWFVIKNNREIVNFTMKNINDEMKEGNLDYDHTDMRYALVNLRAMIQRNYRDNSKPWWREYKDVIGLVVLIFVLSLSFFFLISKVAELIDKAAILIEHADQLVKSAQTLRGSGVAQQ
;
A
#
# COMPACT_ATOMS: atom_id res chain seq x y z
N MET A 1 15.95 -11.49 37.74
CA MET A 1 14.79 -12.40 37.60
C MET A 1 13.72 -11.74 36.75
N ALA A 2 13.94 -11.60 35.44
CA ALA A 2 12.93 -11.17 34.48
C ALA A 2 13.33 -11.64 33.06
N GLU A 3 13.73 -12.89 32.95
CA GLU A 3 13.85 -13.60 31.68
C GLU A 3 12.59 -14.45 31.58
N GLY A 4 11.65 -14.12 30.69
CA GLY A 4 10.44 -14.95 30.61
C GLY A 4 9.33 -14.53 29.67
N PHE A 5 9.37 -13.37 29.01
CA PHE A 5 8.23 -12.92 28.20
C PHE A 5 8.47 -12.84 26.69
N LEU A 6 9.70 -13.05 26.23
CA LEU A 6 10.06 -13.01 24.80
C LEU A 6 9.99 -14.38 24.09
N GLY A 7 9.87 -15.49 24.83
CA GLY A 7 9.99 -16.85 24.27
C GLY A 7 8.68 -17.54 23.86
N SER A 8 7.61 -16.81 23.54
CA SER A 8 6.30 -17.44 23.27
C SER A 8 5.60 -17.00 21.98
N ILE A 9 6.29 -16.34 21.04
CA ILE A 9 5.77 -16.17 19.69
C ILE A 9 6.37 -17.27 18.79
N PRO A 10 5.67 -18.40 18.59
CA PRO A 10 6.17 -19.47 17.74
C PRO A 10 6.37 -18.95 16.32
N GLY A 11 7.63 -18.91 15.86
CA GLY A 11 8.03 -18.51 14.50
C GLY A 11 8.92 -17.27 14.40
N LEU A 12 9.12 -16.50 15.49
CA LEU A 12 10.07 -15.36 15.50
C LEU A 12 11.45 -15.71 16.08
N ASP A 13 11.56 -16.77 16.89
CA ASP A 13 12.84 -17.23 17.46
C ASP A 13 13.84 -17.73 16.41
N SER A 14 13.38 -18.08 15.20
CA SER A 14 14.23 -18.51 14.10
C SER A 14 14.74 -17.37 13.21
N LEU A 15 14.24 -16.14 13.38
CA LEU A 15 14.68 -14.97 12.60
C LEU A 15 15.72 -14.19 13.41
N ASN A 16 16.88 -14.81 13.63
CA ASN A 16 18.07 -14.16 14.17
C ASN A 16 18.69 -13.23 13.12
N VAL A 17 18.00 -12.13 12.81
CA VAL A 17 18.45 -11.12 11.84
C VAL A 17 19.75 -10.47 12.34
N GLY A 18 19.90 -10.23 13.65
CA GLY A 18 21.10 -9.62 14.25
C GLY A 18 22.37 -10.49 14.16
N GLY A 19 22.25 -11.80 14.38
CA GLY A 19 23.37 -12.75 14.25
C GLY A 19 23.81 -12.97 12.79
N PHE A 20 22.87 -12.92 11.85
CA PHE A 20 23.17 -13.08 10.41
C PHE A 20 24.01 -11.93 9.86
N PHE A 21 23.69 -10.68 10.22
CA PHE A 21 24.44 -9.50 9.76
C PHE A 21 25.80 -9.32 10.46
N GLY A 22 25.98 -9.88 11.67
CA GLY A 22 27.23 -9.79 12.44
C GLY A 22 28.34 -10.73 11.96
N SER A 23 27.97 -11.95 11.52
CA SER A 23 28.92 -13.01 11.14
C SER A 23 29.37 -12.97 9.67
N LEU A 24 28.71 -12.17 8.83
CA LEU A 24 28.96 -12.14 7.40
C LEU A 24 30.08 -11.12 7.09
N GLY A 25 31.17 -11.59 6.47
CA GLY A 25 32.30 -10.74 6.06
C GLY A 25 31.88 -9.56 5.17
N GLY A 26 32.72 -8.54 5.05
CA GLY A 26 32.37 -7.27 4.39
C GLY A 26 31.75 -7.40 2.99
N ILE A 27 32.15 -8.40 2.21
CA ILE A 27 31.60 -8.70 0.89
C ILE A 27 30.12 -9.12 0.96
N TRP A 28 29.76 -9.94 1.95
CA TRP A 28 28.38 -10.39 2.13
C TRP A 28 27.45 -9.26 2.57
N LYS A 29 27.94 -8.30 3.35
CA LYS A 29 27.16 -7.10 3.71
C LYS A 29 26.80 -6.26 2.48
N ILE A 30 27.73 -6.11 1.54
CA ILE A 30 27.50 -5.41 0.27
C ILE A 30 26.46 -6.17 -0.57
N LEU A 31 26.61 -7.49 -0.71
CA LEU A 31 25.73 -8.33 -1.50
C LEU A 31 24.28 -8.34 -0.95
N LEU A 32 24.14 -8.37 0.38
CA LEU A 32 22.85 -8.30 1.07
C LEU A 32 22.23 -6.89 0.94
N GLY A 33 23.05 -5.84 0.99
CA GLY A 33 22.62 -4.47 0.69
C GLY A 33 22.06 -4.31 -0.74
N VAL A 34 22.72 -4.90 -1.73
CA VAL A 34 22.24 -4.93 -3.13
C VAL A 34 20.93 -5.71 -3.24
N LEU A 35 20.81 -6.84 -2.54
CA LEU A 35 19.57 -7.64 -2.55
C LEU A 35 18.40 -6.88 -1.94
N ILE A 36 18.60 -6.19 -0.81
CA ILE A 36 17.57 -5.33 -0.19
C ILE A 36 17.21 -4.16 -1.12
N PHE A 37 18.19 -3.56 -1.78
CA PHE A 37 17.93 -2.49 -2.75
C PHE A 37 17.08 -2.99 -3.93
N LEU A 38 17.38 -4.18 -4.46
CA LEU A 38 16.60 -4.80 -5.52
C LEU A 38 15.18 -5.15 -5.10
N THR A 39 14.96 -5.64 -3.87
CA THR A 39 13.61 -5.94 -3.38
C THR A 39 12.79 -4.67 -3.22
N ILE A 40 13.38 -3.60 -2.67
CA ILE A 40 12.72 -2.28 -2.55
C ILE A 40 12.40 -1.72 -3.94
N ALA A 41 13.35 -1.76 -4.88
CA ALA A 41 13.13 -1.30 -6.25
C ALA A 41 12.00 -2.08 -6.96
N SER A 42 11.93 -3.40 -6.76
CA SER A 42 10.89 -4.27 -7.31
C SER A 42 9.50 -3.94 -6.74
N ILE A 43 9.40 -3.75 -5.42
CA ILE A 43 8.15 -3.34 -4.75
C ILE A 43 7.69 -1.97 -5.27
N MET A 44 8.60 -1.00 -5.37
CA MET A 44 8.29 0.34 -5.87
C MET A 44 7.81 0.30 -7.33
N PHE A 45 8.47 -0.48 -8.19
CA PHE A 45 8.04 -0.69 -9.56
C PHE A 45 6.63 -1.29 -9.65
N PHE A 46 6.35 -2.31 -8.83
CA PHE A 46 5.02 -2.95 -8.79
C PHE A 46 3.91 -1.98 -8.37
N ILE A 47 4.17 -1.12 -7.38
CA ILE A 47 3.23 -0.08 -6.93
C ILE A 47 2.95 0.93 -8.05
N LEU A 48 4.00 1.46 -8.69
CA LEU A 48 3.86 2.40 -9.80
C LEU A 48 3.10 1.79 -10.99
N TRP A 49 3.39 0.54 -11.31
CA TRP A 49 2.68 -0.20 -12.35
C TRP A 49 1.19 -0.37 -12.04
N LYS A 50 0.83 -0.71 -10.79
CA LYS A 50 -0.57 -0.84 -10.34
C LYS A 50 -1.31 0.51 -10.40
N ILE A 51 -0.65 1.61 -10.00
CA ILE A 51 -1.23 2.96 -10.09
C ILE A 51 -1.46 3.35 -11.55
N LYS A 52 -0.49 3.11 -12.44
CA LYS A 52 -0.61 3.38 -13.87
C LYS A 52 -1.79 2.61 -14.49
N ASN A 53 -1.90 1.32 -14.20
CA ASN A 53 -3.01 0.50 -14.69
C ASN A 53 -4.37 0.98 -14.19
N ARG A 54 -4.49 1.40 -12.92
CA ARG A 54 -5.74 1.97 -12.40
C ARG A 54 -6.15 3.27 -13.10
N LYS A 55 -5.19 4.09 -13.53
CA LYS A 55 -5.46 5.33 -14.27
C LYS A 55 -5.87 5.06 -15.72
N LEU A 56 -5.31 4.03 -16.36
CA LEU A 56 -5.63 3.65 -17.74
C LEU A 56 -7.03 3.03 -17.86
N TYR A 57 -7.41 2.16 -16.93
CA TYR A 57 -8.70 1.46 -16.93
C TYR A 57 -9.71 2.16 -16.02
N ASN A 58 -10.03 3.42 -16.33
CA ASN A 58 -10.92 4.26 -15.52
C ASN A 58 -12.37 4.26 -15.98
N LYS A 59 -12.67 3.85 -17.23
CA LYS A 59 -14.02 3.86 -17.77
C LYS A 59 -14.71 2.53 -17.46
N LYS A 60 -15.92 2.58 -16.88
CA LYS A 60 -16.76 1.41 -16.63
C LYS A 60 -17.78 1.26 -17.74
N ILE A 61 -17.87 0.07 -18.30
CA ILE A 61 -18.86 -0.30 -19.31
C ILE A 61 -19.78 -1.34 -18.69
N HIS A 62 -21.07 -1.04 -18.68
CA HIS A 62 -22.11 -1.99 -18.28
C HIS A 62 -22.76 -2.55 -19.53
N TRP A 63 -22.74 -3.88 -19.63
CA TRP A 63 -23.33 -4.61 -20.73
C TRP A 63 -24.72 -5.07 -20.37
N PHE A 64 -25.64 -4.82 -21.28
CA PHE A 64 -26.99 -5.31 -21.23
C PHE A 64 -27.26 -6.13 -22.48
N GLU A 65 -28.15 -7.10 -22.37
CA GLU A 65 -28.61 -7.92 -23.49
C GLU A 65 -30.12 -7.90 -23.53
N GLU A 66 -30.67 -7.86 -24.74
CA GLU A 66 -32.09 -7.96 -24.96
C GLU A 66 -32.48 -9.44 -24.95
N VAL A 67 -33.15 -9.89 -23.88
CA VAL A 67 -33.64 -11.27 -23.74
C VAL A 67 -35.16 -11.21 -23.69
N ASN A 68 -35.82 -11.79 -24.70
CA ASN A 68 -37.29 -11.79 -24.84
C ASN A 68 -37.93 -10.39 -24.76
N GLY A 69 -37.29 -9.38 -25.33
CA GLY A 69 -37.77 -8.00 -25.34
C GLY A 69 -37.53 -7.22 -24.04
N ALA A 70 -36.88 -7.83 -23.04
CA ALA A 70 -36.45 -7.15 -21.81
C ALA A 70 -34.93 -6.92 -21.84
N ILE A 71 -34.49 -5.75 -21.37
CA ILE A 71 -33.07 -5.41 -21.25
C ILE A 71 -32.57 -5.92 -19.89
N VAL A 72 -31.66 -6.90 -19.90
CA VAL A 72 -31.11 -7.54 -18.70
C VAL A 72 -29.62 -7.20 -18.56
N PRO A 73 -29.12 -6.84 -17.36
CA PRO A 73 -27.69 -6.63 -17.15
C PRO A 73 -26.92 -7.96 -17.22
N VAL A 74 -25.86 -8.02 -18.02
CA VAL A 74 -25.08 -9.24 -18.25
C VAL A 74 -23.70 -9.16 -17.60
N ASP A 75 -22.96 -8.09 -17.83
CA ASP A 75 -21.55 -8.01 -17.41
C ASP A 75 -21.12 -6.56 -17.15
N THR A 76 -20.01 -6.39 -16.44
CA THR A 76 -19.38 -5.07 -16.23
C THR A 76 -17.90 -5.17 -16.52
N ASP A 77 -17.44 -4.33 -17.43
CA ASP A 77 -16.05 -4.29 -17.89
C ASP A 77 -15.40 -2.93 -17.64
N LEU A 78 -14.07 -2.94 -17.66
CA LEU A 78 -13.26 -1.73 -17.66
C LEU A 78 -12.69 -1.46 -19.05
N ALA A 79 -12.80 -0.23 -19.49
CA ALA A 79 -12.30 0.27 -20.77
C ALA A 79 -11.21 1.33 -20.57
N THR A 80 -10.31 1.39 -21.53
CA THR A 80 -9.31 2.44 -21.68
C THR A 80 -9.63 3.28 -22.90
N GLU A 81 -9.61 4.60 -22.74
CA GLU A 81 -9.72 5.53 -23.86
C GLU A 81 -8.39 5.59 -24.61
N MET A 82 -8.41 5.29 -25.90
CA MET A 82 -7.26 5.32 -26.79
C MET A 82 -7.56 6.24 -27.98
N THR A 83 -6.65 7.16 -28.26
CA THR A 83 -6.65 7.95 -29.49
C THR A 83 -5.95 7.17 -30.58
N ILE A 84 -6.62 6.96 -31.72
CA ILE A 84 -5.99 6.31 -32.87
C ILE A 84 -4.92 7.25 -33.43
N PRO A 85 -3.66 6.80 -33.62
CA PRO A 85 -2.59 7.66 -34.12
C PRO A 85 -2.95 8.24 -35.48
N ASN A 86 -2.52 9.48 -35.73
CA ASN A 86 -2.83 10.23 -36.96
C ASN A 86 -4.32 10.53 -37.19
N THR A 87 -5.17 10.36 -36.18
CA THR A 87 -6.58 10.78 -36.23
C THR A 87 -6.98 11.48 -34.93
N ASN A 88 -8.05 12.26 -34.97
CA ASN A 88 -8.67 12.84 -33.77
C ASN A 88 -9.76 11.93 -33.18
N ILE A 89 -9.80 10.65 -33.59
CA ILE A 89 -10.83 9.71 -33.16
C ILE A 89 -10.39 9.01 -31.88
N THR A 90 -11.26 9.08 -30.87
CA THR A 90 -11.10 8.36 -29.60
C THR A 90 -11.94 7.09 -29.63
N THR A 91 -11.34 5.99 -29.19
CA THR A 91 -11.96 4.67 -29.10
C THR A 91 -11.79 4.12 -27.70
N PHE A 92 -12.70 3.26 -27.28
CA PHE A 92 -12.61 2.51 -26.04
C PHE A 92 -12.10 1.12 -26.33
N TYR A 93 -10.98 0.75 -25.69
CA TYR A 93 -10.45 -0.59 -25.73
C TYR A 93 -10.86 -1.36 -24.47
N ILE A 94 -11.52 -2.50 -24.65
CA ILE A 94 -12.01 -3.35 -23.58
C ILE A 94 -11.14 -4.60 -23.50
N LYS A 95 -10.28 -4.66 -22.48
CA LYS A 95 -9.27 -5.73 -22.37
C LYS A 95 -9.85 -7.14 -22.24
N LYS A 96 -10.99 -7.30 -21.54
CA LYS A 96 -11.58 -8.63 -21.26
C LYS A 96 -12.14 -9.29 -22.52
N LYS A 97 -12.70 -8.50 -23.43
CA LYS A 97 -13.35 -8.96 -24.67
C LYS A 97 -12.50 -8.74 -25.92
N ASP A 98 -11.32 -8.13 -25.78
CA ASP A 98 -10.44 -7.72 -26.87
C ASP A 98 -11.19 -6.95 -27.97
N LEU A 99 -12.00 -5.97 -27.55
CA LEU A 99 -12.92 -5.24 -28.42
C LEU A 99 -12.61 -3.75 -28.41
N TYR A 100 -12.63 -3.15 -29.60
CA TYR A 100 -12.57 -1.71 -29.80
C TYR A 100 -13.96 -1.17 -30.10
N LEU A 101 -14.41 -0.22 -29.29
CA LEU A 101 -15.65 0.49 -29.50
C LEU A 101 -15.38 1.96 -29.85
N PRO A 102 -16.18 2.58 -30.72
CA PRO A 102 -16.13 4.03 -30.87
C PRO A 102 -16.53 4.69 -29.54
N ARG A 103 -15.98 5.87 -29.26
CA ARG A 103 -16.35 6.61 -28.06
C ARG A 103 -17.86 6.90 -28.06
N PRO A 104 -18.61 6.44 -27.04
CA PRO A 104 -20.03 6.73 -26.94
C PRO A 104 -20.28 8.22 -26.68
N THR A 105 -21.34 8.74 -27.28
CA THR A 105 -21.78 10.12 -27.08
C THR A 105 -22.58 10.28 -25.79
N LYS A 106 -23.36 9.25 -25.41
CA LYS A 106 -24.22 9.30 -24.24
C LYS A 106 -23.56 8.60 -23.05
N ARG A 107 -23.57 9.29 -21.91
CA ARG A 107 -22.99 8.81 -20.64
C ARG A 107 -24.10 8.68 -19.60
N MET A 108 -24.05 7.61 -18.81
CA MET A 108 -25.01 7.38 -17.71
C MET A 108 -24.53 7.95 -16.38
N GLY A 109 -23.21 8.02 -16.19
CA GLY A 109 -22.62 8.61 -15.01
C GLY A 109 -21.21 9.15 -15.31
N LYS A 110 -20.49 9.53 -14.26
CA LYS A 110 -19.08 9.87 -14.37
C LYS A 110 -18.29 8.61 -14.75
N ASP A 111 -17.76 8.61 -15.97
CA ASP A 111 -16.98 7.49 -16.53
C ASP A 111 -17.73 6.15 -16.61
N SER A 112 -19.07 6.18 -16.62
CA SER A 112 -19.92 4.99 -16.75
C SER A 112 -20.75 5.06 -18.02
N TYR A 113 -20.66 4.01 -18.83
CA TYR A 113 -21.30 3.89 -20.14
C TYR A 113 -22.06 2.60 -20.22
N TRP A 114 -23.27 2.67 -20.79
CA TRP A 114 -24.16 1.52 -20.90
C TRP A 114 -24.30 1.15 -22.36
N PHE A 115 -24.17 -0.13 -22.65
CA PHE A 115 -24.31 -0.69 -23.98
C PHE A 115 -25.30 -1.83 -23.93
N VAL A 116 -26.22 -1.87 -24.89
CA VAL A 116 -27.14 -2.99 -25.10
C VAL A 116 -26.71 -3.76 -26.34
N ILE A 117 -26.61 -5.07 -26.20
CA ILE A 117 -26.46 -6.01 -27.30
C ILE A 117 -27.88 -6.39 -27.73
N LYS A 118 -28.29 -5.92 -28.90
CA LYS A 118 -29.58 -6.23 -29.49
C LYS A 118 -29.61 -7.68 -30.01
N ASN A 119 -30.80 -8.18 -30.32
CA ASN A 119 -30.99 -9.51 -30.94
C ASN A 119 -30.21 -9.70 -32.27
N ASN A 120 -30.00 -8.62 -33.03
CA ASN A 120 -29.18 -8.62 -34.24
C ASN A 120 -27.66 -8.53 -33.98
N ARG A 121 -27.23 -8.64 -32.72
CA ARG A 121 -25.84 -8.49 -32.25
C ARG A 121 -25.24 -7.09 -32.47
N GLU A 122 -26.05 -6.08 -32.73
CA GLU A 122 -25.57 -4.70 -32.72
C GLU A 122 -25.36 -4.22 -31.29
N ILE A 123 -24.21 -3.59 -31.07
CA ILE A 123 -23.85 -2.97 -29.79
C ILE A 123 -24.27 -1.51 -29.86
N VAL A 124 -25.30 -1.15 -29.11
CA VAL A 124 -25.85 0.21 -29.13
C VAL A 124 -25.63 0.87 -27.77
N ASN A 125 -25.04 2.06 -27.78
CA ASN A 125 -24.95 2.88 -26.58
C ASN A 125 -26.33 3.49 -26.27
N PHE A 126 -26.81 3.27 -25.06
CA PHE A 126 -28.08 3.80 -24.61
C PHE A 126 -27.92 4.53 -23.28
N THR A 127 -28.91 5.36 -22.97
CA THR A 127 -29.05 6.01 -21.67
C THR A 127 -30.49 5.87 -21.21
N MET A 128 -30.69 5.69 -19.91
CA MET A 128 -32.03 5.83 -19.35
C MET A 128 -32.49 7.27 -19.52
N LYS A 129 -33.77 7.43 -19.81
CA LYS A 129 -34.40 8.74 -19.74
C LYS A 129 -34.33 9.25 -18.32
N ASN A 130 -34.34 10.56 -18.18
CA ASN A 130 -34.40 11.19 -16.88
C ASN A 130 -35.75 10.84 -16.25
N ILE A 131 -35.71 10.08 -15.15
CA ILE A 131 -36.90 9.63 -14.43
C ILE A 131 -37.77 10.82 -14.03
N ASN A 132 -37.18 11.98 -13.71
CA ASN A 132 -37.93 13.18 -13.37
C ASN A 132 -38.80 13.69 -14.52
N ASP A 133 -38.35 13.52 -15.76
CA ASP A 133 -39.09 13.97 -16.93
C ASP A 133 -40.24 12.99 -17.22
N GLU A 134 -40.01 11.67 -17.09
CA GLU A 134 -41.07 10.65 -17.19
C GLU A 134 -42.12 10.76 -16.06
N MET A 135 -41.70 11.10 -14.84
CA MET A 135 -42.61 11.30 -13.71
C MET A 135 -43.51 12.51 -13.90
N LYS A 136 -42.99 13.60 -14.48
CA LYS A 136 -43.78 14.77 -14.87
C LYS A 136 -44.76 14.44 -15.98
N GLU A 137 -44.32 13.69 -17.00
CA GLU A 137 -45.21 13.22 -18.07
C GLU A 137 -46.31 12.28 -17.55
N GLY A 138 -46.00 11.48 -16.53
CA GLY A 138 -46.92 10.53 -15.92
C GLY A 138 -47.90 11.11 -14.90
N ASN A 139 -47.87 12.42 -14.60
CA ASN A 139 -48.65 13.04 -13.51
C ASN A 139 -48.52 12.30 -12.16
N LEU A 140 -47.37 11.66 -11.92
CA LEU A 140 -47.10 11.01 -10.65
C LEU A 140 -46.64 12.08 -9.67
N ASP A 141 -47.58 12.63 -8.91
CA ASP A 141 -47.29 13.55 -7.81
C ASP A 141 -46.66 12.73 -6.68
N TYR A 142 -45.33 12.73 -6.64
CA TYR A 142 -44.59 12.02 -5.61
C TYR A 142 -44.68 12.84 -4.33
N ASP A 143 -45.39 12.32 -3.32
CA ASP A 143 -45.34 12.90 -1.99
C ASP A 143 -43.97 12.60 -1.35
N HIS A 144 -43.01 13.47 -1.64
CA HIS A 144 -41.64 13.37 -1.14
C HIS A 144 -41.55 13.53 0.39
N THR A 145 -42.63 13.94 1.04
CA THR A 145 -42.64 14.28 2.46
C THR A 145 -42.40 13.05 3.32
N ASP A 146 -43.11 11.95 3.03
CA ASP A 146 -42.96 10.68 3.76
C ASP A 146 -41.56 10.07 3.58
N MET A 147 -41.00 10.15 2.37
CA MET A 147 -39.67 9.62 2.10
C MET A 147 -38.57 10.45 2.77
N ARG A 148 -38.77 11.77 2.90
CA ARG A 148 -37.87 12.65 3.69
C ARG A 148 -37.94 12.32 5.17
N TYR A 149 -39.13 12.11 5.73
CA TYR A 149 -39.27 11.69 7.14
C TYR A 149 -38.62 10.34 7.39
N ALA A 150 -38.82 9.37 6.50
CA ALA A 150 -38.17 8.07 6.57
C ALA A 150 -36.63 8.21 6.55
N LEU A 151 -36.08 9.03 5.65
CA LEU A 151 -34.64 9.27 5.56
C LEU A 151 -34.06 9.91 6.84
N VAL A 152 -34.76 10.90 7.40
CA VAL A 152 -34.33 11.56 8.65
C VAL A 152 -34.33 10.57 9.81
N ASN A 153 -35.38 9.75 9.94
CA ASN A 153 -35.45 8.70 10.95
C ASN A 153 -34.33 7.66 10.80
N LEU A 154 -34.08 7.21 9.57
CA LEU A 154 -33.02 6.25 9.26
C LEU A 154 -31.64 6.82 9.58
N ARG A 155 -31.41 8.09 9.24
CA ARG A 155 -30.16 8.80 9.54
C ARG A 155 -29.92 8.93 11.04
N ALA A 156 -30.95 9.29 11.80
CA ALA A 156 -30.88 9.37 13.26
C ALA A 156 -30.61 8.01 13.89
N MET A 157 -31.26 6.95 13.40
CA MET A 157 -31.06 5.58 13.87
C MET A 157 -29.63 5.09 13.57
N ILE A 158 -29.11 5.34 12.36
CA ILE A 158 -27.73 5.01 12.00
C ILE A 158 -26.73 5.78 12.85
N GLN A 159 -26.96 7.08 13.06
CA GLN A 159 -26.06 7.91 13.85
C GLN A 159 -25.98 7.40 15.30
N ARG A 160 -27.13 7.14 15.92
CA ARG A 160 -27.22 6.60 17.29
C ARG A 160 -26.57 5.21 17.41
N ASN A 161 -26.78 4.34 16.42
CA ASN A 161 -26.29 2.96 16.50
C ASN A 161 -24.83 2.78 16.06
N TYR A 162 -24.35 3.56 15.10
CA TYR A 162 -23.05 3.37 14.48
C TYR A 162 -22.08 4.52 14.72
N ARG A 163 -22.49 5.79 14.62
CA ARG A 163 -21.54 6.90 14.76
C ARG A 163 -21.17 7.12 16.23
N ASP A 164 -22.16 7.12 17.11
CA ASP A 164 -21.94 7.37 18.54
C ASP A 164 -21.36 6.14 19.26
N ASN A 165 -21.65 4.93 18.76
CA ASN A 165 -21.09 3.67 19.29
C ASN A 165 -19.85 3.16 18.53
N SER A 166 -19.49 3.75 17.38
CA SER A 166 -18.23 3.39 16.72
C SER A 166 -17.10 3.78 17.65
N LYS A 167 -16.44 2.76 18.22
CA LYS A 167 -15.19 2.99 18.95
C LYS A 167 -14.26 3.69 17.95
N PRO A 168 -13.69 4.85 18.30
CA PRO A 168 -12.71 5.51 17.44
C PRO A 168 -11.68 4.48 16.98
N TRP A 169 -11.35 4.45 15.69
CA TRP A 169 -10.47 3.43 15.11
C TRP A 169 -9.17 3.25 15.93
N TRP A 170 -8.61 4.33 16.48
CA TRP A 170 -7.41 4.27 17.32
C TRP A 170 -7.58 3.45 18.60
N ARG A 171 -8.81 3.33 19.15
CA ARG A 171 -9.12 2.47 20.30
C ARG A 171 -9.09 1.00 19.94
N GLU A 172 -9.44 0.66 18.70
CA GLU A 172 -9.36 -0.73 18.19
C GLU A 172 -7.89 -1.14 18.00
N TYR A 173 -7.05 -0.22 17.52
CA TYR A 173 -5.63 -0.48 17.28
C TYR A 173 -4.70 -0.02 18.42
N LYS A 174 -5.22 0.34 19.60
CA LYS A 174 -4.40 0.91 20.68
C LYS A 174 -3.24 0.00 21.08
N ASP A 175 -3.46 -1.32 21.07
CA ASP A 175 -2.48 -2.30 21.48
C ASP A 175 -1.39 -2.48 20.39
N VAL A 176 -1.80 -2.43 19.12
CA VAL A 176 -0.87 -2.47 17.97
C VAL A 176 -0.02 -1.21 17.91
N ILE A 177 -0.62 -0.03 18.08
CA ILE A 177 0.10 1.25 18.11
C ILE A 177 1.08 1.26 19.30
N GLY A 178 0.65 0.80 20.47
CA GLY A 178 1.52 0.66 21.65
C GLY A 178 2.71 -0.24 21.38
N LEU A 179 2.50 -1.38 20.71
CA LEU A 179 3.57 -2.30 20.32
C LEU A 179 4.55 -1.67 19.33
N VAL A 180 4.06 -0.92 18.33
CA VAL A 180 4.92 -0.22 17.37
C VAL A 180 5.79 0.84 18.06
N VAL A 181 5.19 1.64 18.96
CA VAL A 181 5.93 2.65 19.74
C VAL A 181 6.98 1.97 20.62
N LEU A 182 6.65 0.85 21.26
CA LEU A 182 7.58 0.10 22.10
C LEU A 182 8.75 -0.45 21.28
N ILE A 183 8.49 -1.07 20.12
CA ILE A 183 9.54 -1.54 19.20
C ILE A 183 10.44 -0.38 18.77
N PHE A 184 9.87 0.78 18.47
CA PHE A 184 10.64 1.95 18.05
C PHE A 184 11.56 2.47 19.15
N VAL A 185 11.05 2.64 20.38
CA VAL A 185 11.84 3.06 21.54
C VAL A 185 12.95 2.06 21.85
N LEU A 186 12.62 0.77 21.80
CA LEU A 186 13.57 -0.31 22.06
C LEU A 186 14.67 -0.38 20.99
N SER A 187 14.31 -0.17 19.72
CA SER A 187 15.28 -0.09 18.61
C SER A 187 16.23 1.10 18.76
N LEU A 188 15.71 2.26 19.17
CA LEU A 188 16.55 3.43 19.49
C LEU A 188 17.49 3.16 20.66
N SER A 189 17.01 2.47 21.70
CA SER A 189 17.83 2.08 22.85
C SER A 189 18.97 1.14 22.45
N PHE A 190 18.69 0.12 21.64
CA PHE A 190 19.72 -0.79 21.14
C PHE A 190 20.73 -0.08 20.22
N PHE A 191 20.27 0.80 19.34
CA PHE A 191 21.16 1.60 18.51
C PHE A 191 22.12 2.44 19.36
N PHE A 192 21.61 3.05 20.43
CA PHE A 192 22.42 3.81 21.37
C PHE A 192 23.41 2.93 22.16
N LEU A 193 23.00 1.73 22.57
CA LEU A 193 23.91 0.79 23.25
C LEU A 193 25.04 0.33 22.32
N ILE A 194 24.72 0.00 21.06
CA ILE A 194 25.73 -0.44 20.08
C ILE A 194 26.73 0.69 19.80
N SER A 195 26.26 1.93 19.64
CA SER A 195 27.17 3.06 19.42
C SER A 195 28.09 3.27 20.63
N LYS A 196 27.59 3.10 21.85
CA LYS A 196 28.42 3.20 23.06
C LYS A 196 29.41 2.06 23.24
N VAL A 197 29.03 0.83 22.89
CA VAL A 197 29.94 -0.31 22.90
C VAL A 197 31.04 -0.14 21.85
N ALA A 198 30.70 0.35 20.64
CA ALA A 198 31.69 0.67 19.61
C ALA A 198 32.69 1.72 20.11
N GLU A 199 32.22 2.82 20.70
CA GLU A 199 33.09 3.84 21.31
C GLU A 199 34.01 3.26 22.40
N LEU A 200 33.53 2.30 23.21
CA LEU A 200 34.33 1.65 24.24
C LEU A 200 35.41 0.74 23.65
N ILE A 201 35.09 0.00 22.59
CA ILE A 201 36.05 -0.84 21.88
C ILE A 201 37.15 0.02 21.26
N ASP A 202 36.79 1.14 20.63
CA ASP A 202 37.76 2.08 20.05
C ASP A 202 38.70 2.65 21.13
N LYS A 203 38.16 3.03 22.29
CA LYS A 203 38.97 3.49 23.43
C LYS A 203 39.87 2.40 24.00
N ALA A 204 39.38 1.17 24.09
CA ALA A 204 40.17 0.03 24.55
C ALA A 204 41.32 -0.29 23.58
N ALA A 205 41.06 -0.22 22.27
CA ALA A 205 42.10 -0.39 21.25
C ALA A 205 43.21 0.66 21.38
N ILE A 206 42.83 1.94 21.55
CA ILE A 206 43.81 3.03 21.79
C ILE A 206 44.63 2.76 23.06
N LEU A 207 44.00 2.32 24.16
CA LEU A 207 44.73 2.01 25.40
C LEU A 207 45.74 0.87 25.22
N ILE A 208 45.39 -0.16 24.44
CA ILE A 208 46.31 -1.26 24.12
C ILE A 208 47.49 -0.75 23.30
N GLU A 209 47.25 0.10 22.29
CA GLU A 209 48.33 0.71 21.49
C GLU A 209 49.29 1.55 22.36
N HIS A 210 48.75 2.32 23.30
CA HIS A 210 49.56 3.10 24.24
C HIS A 210 50.38 2.20 25.18
N ALA A 211 49.79 1.10 25.67
CA ALA A 211 50.49 0.12 26.50
C ALA A 211 51.64 -0.54 25.73
N ASP A 212 51.42 -0.93 24.47
CA ASP A 212 52.45 -1.49 23.59
C ASP A 212 53.59 -0.50 23.32
N GLN A 213 53.28 0.79 23.14
CA GLN A 213 54.30 1.84 22.99
C GLN A 213 55.14 2.02 24.26
N LEU A 214 54.53 1.95 25.45
CA LEU A 214 55.24 2.00 26.73
C LEU A 214 56.14 0.79 26.93
N VAL A 215 55.66 -0.42 26.60
CA VAL A 215 56.46 -1.65 26.66
C VAL A 215 57.65 -1.57 25.70
N LYS A 216 57.45 -1.09 24.47
CA LYS A 216 58.52 -0.88 23.50
C LYS A 216 59.53 0.15 23.99
N SER A 217 59.08 1.26 24.58
CA SER A 217 59.95 2.30 25.16
C SER A 217 60.74 1.79 26.37
N ALA A 218 60.14 0.95 27.21
CA ALA A 218 60.82 0.32 28.32
C ALA A 218 61.87 -0.71 27.85
N GLN A 219 61.57 -1.47 26.79
CA GLN A 219 62.52 -2.41 26.19
C GLN A 219 63.67 -1.69 25.48
N THR A 220 63.43 -0.57 24.80
CA THR A 220 64.51 0.24 24.23
C THR A 220 65.37 0.85 25.31
N LEU A 221 64.83 1.32 26.44
CA LEU A 221 65.65 1.80 27.58
C LEU A 221 66.47 0.68 28.25
N ARG A 222 65.92 -0.54 28.31
CA ARG A 222 66.60 -1.70 28.90
C ARG A 222 67.67 -2.28 27.96
N GLY A 223 67.40 -2.27 26.66
CA GLY A 223 68.32 -2.72 25.61
C GLY A 223 69.31 -1.65 25.16
N SER A 224 69.00 -0.36 25.35
CA SER A 224 69.91 0.74 25.05
C SER A 224 71.08 0.79 26.00
N GLY A 225 71.09 -0.03 27.05
CA GLY A 225 72.31 -0.46 27.76
C GLY A 225 73.37 0.63 27.75
N VAL A 226 72.96 1.84 28.13
CA VAL A 226 73.90 2.93 28.37
C VAL A 226 74.44 2.52 29.71
N ALA A 227 75.47 1.69 29.60
CA ALA A 227 76.57 1.53 30.51
C ALA A 227 76.38 2.44 31.74
N GLN A 228 75.75 1.89 32.78
CA GLN A 228 76.18 2.24 34.12
C GLN A 228 77.57 1.60 34.27
N GLN A 229 78.57 2.24 33.66
CA GLN A 229 79.88 2.37 34.27
C GLN A 229 79.82 3.54 35.24
#